data_AF-A0A5C6PFA5-F1
#
_entry.id   AF-A0A5C6PFA5-F1
#
_cell.length_a   1.000
_cell.length_b   1.000
_cell.length_c   1.000
_cell.angle_alpha   90.00
_cell.angle_beta   90.00
_cell.angle_gamma   90.00
#
_symmetry.space_group_name_H-M   'P 1'
#
loop_
_entity.id
_entity.type
_entity.pdbx_description
1 polymer ?
#
loop_
_entity_poly.entity_id
_entity_poly.type
_entity_poly.pdbx_seq_one_letter_code
_entity_poly.pdbx_strand_id
1 'polypeptide(L)'
;MTTRSEREKAQKLNEQHQAILSKLLREDDNKYCADCQAKGERNTLSLKRGPRWASWNLGVFMCIRCAGIHRNLGVHISRVKSVNLDQWTPEQIQSMVDMGNHRARRLYEAHLPDSFQRPQTDQYPPLSASSPPALF
;
A
#
# COMPACT_ATOMS: atom_id res chain seq x y z
N MET A 1 -6.85 -24.18 25.23
CA MET A 1 -5.46 -24.31 24.74
C MET A 1 -5.54 -24.83 23.31
N THR A 2 -5.02 -24.11 22.31
CA THR A 2 -4.95 -24.62 20.92
C THR A 2 -4.04 -25.83 20.82
N THR A 3 -4.44 -26.83 20.05
CA THR A 3 -3.69 -28.08 19.84
C THR A 3 -2.40 -27.84 19.05
N ARG A 4 -1.43 -28.77 19.17
CA ARG A 4 -0.21 -28.75 18.36
C ARG A 4 -0.52 -28.70 16.86
N SER A 5 -1.51 -29.49 16.42
CA SER A 5 -1.93 -29.54 15.02
C SER A 5 -2.48 -28.20 14.51
N GLU A 6 -3.25 -27.47 15.33
CA GLU A 6 -3.77 -26.14 14.97
C GLU A 6 -2.64 -25.12 14.79
N ARG A 7 -1.61 -25.16 15.65
CA ARG A 7 -0.44 -24.28 15.55
C ARG A 7 0.36 -24.54 14.27
N GLU A 8 0.59 -25.81 13.92
CA GLU A 8 1.29 -26.20 12.70
C GLU A 8 0.52 -25.75 11.44
N LYS A 9 -0.82 -25.89 11.43
CA LYS A 9 -1.67 -25.40 10.34
C LYS A 9 -1.60 -23.88 10.20
N ALA A 10 -1.68 -23.15 11.32
CA ALA A 10 -1.59 -21.69 11.31
C ALA A 10 -0.23 -21.19 10.80
N GLN A 11 0.86 -21.85 11.18
CA GLN A 11 2.20 -21.53 10.69
C GLN A 11 2.31 -21.74 9.18
N LYS A 12 1.87 -22.90 8.67
CA LYS A 12 1.88 -23.19 7.23
C LYS A 12 1.06 -22.19 6.42
N LEU A 13 -0.11 -21.80 6.94
CA LEU A 13 -0.95 -20.79 6.31
C LEU A 13 -0.24 -19.43 6.26
N ASN A 14 0.42 -19.04 7.35
CA ASN A 14 1.18 -17.79 7.39
C ASN A 14 2.36 -17.81 6.39
N GLU A 15 3.09 -18.92 6.28
CA GLU A 15 4.16 -19.10 5.29
C GLU A 15 3.62 -18.99 3.85
N GLN A 16 2.45 -19.57 3.57
CA GLN A 16 1.77 -19.42 2.27
C GLN A 16 1.40 -17.96 1.98
N HIS A 17 0.81 -17.25 2.94
CA HIS A 17 0.47 -15.83 2.79
C HIS A 17 1.71 -14.99 2.49
N GLN A 18 2.82 -15.23 3.22
CA GLN A 18 4.07 -14.53 3.00
C GLN A 18 4.69 -14.82 1.63
N ALA A 19 4.56 -16.05 1.12
CA ALA A 19 5.00 -16.42 -0.22
C ALA A 19 4.19 -15.69 -1.31
N ILE A 20 2.87 -15.58 -1.14
CA ILE A 20 2.00 -14.86 -2.08
C ILE A 20 2.34 -13.37 -2.10
N LEU A 21 2.42 -12.72 -0.95
CA LEU A 21 2.77 -11.30 -0.88
C LEU A 21 4.17 -11.03 -1.46
N SER A 22 5.11 -11.93 -1.21
CA SER A 22 6.46 -11.85 -1.80
C SER A 22 6.45 -12.01 -3.31
N LYS A 23 5.53 -12.80 -3.88
CA LYS A 23 5.33 -12.92 -5.32
C LYS A 23 4.74 -11.63 -5.90
N LEU A 24 3.69 -11.09 -5.27
CA LEU A 24 3.05 -9.83 -5.70
C LEU A 24 4.06 -8.67 -5.73
N LEU A 25 4.91 -8.54 -4.70
CA LEU A 25 5.96 -7.50 -4.65
C LEU A 25 7.04 -7.62 -5.75
N ARG A 26 7.11 -8.73 -6.48
CA ARG A 26 8.03 -8.89 -7.63
C ARG A 26 7.42 -8.38 -8.93
N GLU A 27 6.12 -8.15 -8.99
CA GLU A 27 5.45 -7.56 -10.14
C GLU A 27 5.89 -6.11 -10.33
N ASP A 28 6.03 -5.66 -11.57
CA ASP A 28 6.69 -4.38 -11.86
C ASP A 28 5.99 -3.17 -11.24
N ASP A 29 4.66 -3.14 -11.25
CA ASP A 29 3.88 -2.05 -10.64
C ASP A 29 3.92 -2.05 -9.12
N ASN A 30 4.12 -3.21 -8.49
CA ASN A 30 4.18 -3.35 -7.03
C ASN A 30 5.59 -3.07 -6.48
N LYS A 31 6.61 -2.87 -7.35
CA LYS A 31 7.96 -2.46 -6.93
C LYS A 31 8.03 -1.00 -6.46
N TYR A 32 6.99 -0.24 -6.71
CA TYR A 32 6.89 1.19 -6.42
C TYR A 32 5.71 1.46 -5.50
N CYS A 33 5.83 2.43 -4.61
CA CYS A 33 4.71 2.91 -3.82
C CYS A 33 3.56 3.37 -4.73
N ALA A 34 2.32 2.96 -4.41
CA ALA A 34 1.14 3.35 -5.17
C ALA A 34 0.97 4.88 -5.28
N ASP A 35 1.33 5.63 -4.22
CA ASP A 35 1.03 7.07 -4.16
C ASP A 35 2.19 7.93 -4.66
N CYS A 36 3.37 7.79 -4.03
CA CYS A 36 4.54 8.63 -4.33
C CYS A 36 5.48 8.06 -5.38
N GLN A 37 5.22 6.82 -5.86
CA GLN A 37 6.10 6.08 -6.76
C GLN A 37 7.55 5.93 -6.29
N ALA A 38 7.81 6.10 -5.00
CA ALA A 38 9.12 5.79 -4.45
C ALA A 38 9.37 4.27 -4.56
N LYS A 39 10.49 3.89 -5.17
CA LYS A 39 11.14 2.57 -5.00
C LYS A 39 11.82 2.45 -3.62
N GLY A 40 11.96 3.60 -2.94
CA GLY A 40 12.74 3.87 -1.75
C GLY A 40 13.14 5.35 -1.72
N GLU A 41 13.07 6.05 -0.59
CA GLU A 41 13.47 7.47 -0.52
C GLU A 41 14.99 7.59 -0.38
N ARG A 42 15.56 8.58 -1.08
CA ARG A 42 17.00 8.85 -1.09
C ARG A 42 17.44 9.34 0.29
N ASN A 43 18.15 8.51 1.07
CA ASN A 43 19.14 8.86 2.12
C ASN A 43 19.13 8.01 3.42
N THR A 44 18.33 6.94 3.55
CA THR A 44 18.32 6.11 4.79
C THR A 44 18.32 4.60 4.53
N LEU A 45 19.03 3.84 5.39
CA LEU A 45 19.31 2.41 5.22
C LEU A 45 18.04 1.51 5.20
N SER A 46 16.96 1.94 5.87
CA SER A 46 15.67 1.22 5.89
C SER A 46 14.86 1.42 4.59
N LEU A 47 15.21 2.42 3.78
CA LEU A 47 14.50 2.88 2.60
C LEU A 47 15.07 2.37 1.28
N LYS A 48 16.05 1.45 1.31
CA LYS A 48 16.60 0.79 0.10
C LYS A 48 15.67 -0.30 -0.49
N ARG A 49 14.54 -0.57 0.15
CA ARG A 49 13.63 -1.67 -0.18
C ARG A 49 12.29 -1.07 -0.61
N GLY A 50 11.72 -1.57 -1.70
CA GLY A 50 10.41 -1.16 -2.24
C GLY A 50 9.27 -1.25 -1.21
N PRO A 51 8.02 -0.94 -1.59
CA PRO A 51 6.91 -0.84 -0.64
C PRO A 51 6.77 -2.10 0.22
N ARG A 52 6.78 -1.94 1.55
CA ARG A 52 6.65 -3.03 2.55
C ARG A 52 5.39 -2.90 3.40
N TRP A 53 4.53 -1.97 3.05
CA TRP A 53 3.24 -1.73 3.67
C TRP A 53 2.14 -1.87 2.62
N ALA A 54 0.93 -2.15 3.06
CA ALA A 54 -0.21 -2.26 2.17
C ALA A 54 -1.48 -1.78 2.85
N SER A 55 -2.38 -1.20 2.07
CA SER A 55 -3.78 -1.06 2.47
C SER A 55 -4.55 -2.22 1.84
N TRP A 56 -4.98 -3.17 2.67
CA TRP A 56 -5.53 -4.42 2.14
C TRP A 56 -6.95 -4.27 1.63
N ASN A 57 -7.74 -3.34 2.16
CA ASN A 57 -9.09 -3.09 1.66
C ASN A 57 -9.10 -2.28 0.37
N LEU A 58 -8.05 -1.48 0.12
CA LEU A 58 -7.84 -0.77 -1.15
C LEU A 58 -7.00 -1.59 -2.14
N GLY A 59 -6.31 -2.63 -1.65
CA GLY A 59 -5.54 -3.55 -2.48
C GLY A 59 -4.23 -2.98 -3.05
N VAL A 60 -3.58 -2.05 -2.32
CA VAL A 60 -2.38 -1.33 -2.78
C VAL A 60 -1.16 -1.54 -1.88
N PHE A 61 0.03 -1.59 -2.48
CA PHE A 61 1.33 -1.58 -1.81
C PHE A 61 1.91 -0.16 -1.77
N MET A 62 2.38 0.26 -0.59
CA MET A 62 2.87 1.60 -0.31
C MET A 62 4.13 1.61 0.56
N CYS A 63 4.84 2.74 0.58
CA CYS A 63 5.97 2.95 1.48
C CYS A 63 5.47 3.22 2.92
N ILE A 64 6.40 3.20 3.89
CA ILE A 64 6.08 3.46 5.31
C ILE A 64 5.50 4.86 5.54
N ARG A 65 5.94 5.85 4.77
CA ARG A 65 5.48 7.24 4.86
C ARG A 65 4.03 7.37 4.44
N CYS A 66 3.69 6.89 3.24
CA CYS A 66 2.30 6.83 2.76
C CYS A 66 1.41 5.97 3.67
N ALA A 67 1.95 4.88 4.23
CA ALA A 67 1.25 4.10 5.25
C ALA A 67 0.92 4.91 6.53
N GLY A 68 1.74 5.91 6.89
CA GLY A 68 1.43 6.88 7.94
C GLY A 68 0.24 7.77 7.56
N ILE A 69 0.25 8.31 6.33
CA ILE A 69 -0.84 9.14 5.80
C ILE A 69 -2.16 8.36 5.77
N HIS A 70 -2.13 7.12 5.25
CA HIS A 70 -3.30 6.26 5.18
C HIS A 70 -3.88 5.91 6.56
N ARG A 71 -3.07 5.88 7.63
CA ARG A 71 -3.59 5.70 9.00
C ARG A 71 -4.39 6.92 9.47
N ASN A 72 -3.97 8.13 9.08
CA ASN A 72 -4.68 9.36 9.43
C ASN A 72 -6.05 9.49 8.73
N LEU A 73 -6.26 8.79 7.61
CA LEU A 73 -7.57 8.69 6.95
C LEU A 73 -8.58 7.88 7.78
N GLY A 74 -8.11 6.99 8.65
CA GLY A 74 -8.94 6.10 9.46
C GLY A 74 -9.36 4.80 8.78
N VAL A 75 -9.70 3.79 9.61
CA VAL A 75 -9.93 2.39 9.20
C VAL A 75 -11.19 2.15 8.35
N HIS A 76 -12.06 3.15 8.27
CA HIS A 76 -13.24 3.14 7.41
C HIS A 76 -12.88 3.45 5.96
N ILE A 77 -11.74 4.12 5.72
CA ILE A 77 -11.20 4.42 4.39
C ILE A 77 -10.07 3.46 4.04
N SER A 78 -9.06 3.35 4.90
CA SER A 78 -7.85 2.58 4.62
C SER A 78 -7.40 1.76 5.82
N ARG A 79 -7.20 0.46 5.60
CA ARG A 79 -6.78 -0.51 6.60
C ARG A 79 -5.37 -0.99 6.29
N VAL A 80 -4.41 -0.39 7.00
CA VAL A 80 -2.98 -0.55 6.72
C VAL A 80 -2.41 -1.74 7.50
N LYS A 81 -1.59 -2.56 6.82
CA LYS A 81 -0.78 -3.64 7.40
C LYS A 81 0.64 -3.61 6.86
N SER A 82 1.60 -4.03 7.68
CA SER A 82 2.93 -4.41 7.25
C SER A 82 2.86 -5.73 6.49
N VAL A 83 3.59 -5.83 5.39
CA VAL A 83 3.61 -7.05 4.57
C VAL A 83 4.18 -8.23 5.35
N ASN A 84 5.26 -8.02 6.13
CA ASN A 84 5.91 -9.13 6.85
C ASN A 84 5.73 -9.13 8.37
N LEU A 85 5.38 -7.99 8.97
CA LEU A 85 5.31 -7.89 10.43
C LEU A 85 3.90 -8.16 10.98
N ASP A 86 2.86 -8.07 10.13
CA ASP A 86 1.49 -8.34 10.52
C ASP A 86 1.02 -9.71 10.04
N GLN A 87 0.07 -10.29 10.76
CA GLN A 87 -0.65 -11.49 10.33
C GLN A 87 -1.72 -11.12 9.30
N TRP A 88 -1.91 -11.99 8.31
CA TRP A 88 -2.87 -11.79 7.22
C TRP A 88 -3.91 -12.91 7.23
N THR A 89 -5.17 -12.55 6.94
CA THR A 89 -6.23 -13.53 6.69
C THR A 89 -6.32 -13.85 5.19
N PRO A 90 -6.90 -15.01 4.80
CA PRO A 90 -7.05 -15.37 3.39
C PRO A 90 -7.77 -14.31 2.57
N GLU A 91 -8.80 -13.67 3.13
CA GLU A 91 -9.61 -12.65 2.45
C GLU A 91 -8.78 -11.38 2.18
N GLN A 92 -7.89 -11.03 3.10
CA GLN A 92 -6.99 -9.89 2.95
C GLN A 92 -5.94 -10.16 1.88
N ILE A 93 -5.43 -11.39 1.81
CA ILE A 93 -4.52 -11.82 0.74
C ILE A 93 -5.24 -11.78 -0.61
N GLN A 94 -6.47 -12.30 -0.67
CA GLN A 94 -7.26 -12.30 -1.90
C GLN A 94 -7.50 -10.88 -2.41
N SER A 95 -7.81 -9.93 -1.52
CA SER A 95 -7.95 -8.51 -1.89
C SER A 95 -6.68 -7.93 -2.53
N MET A 96 -5.49 -8.30 -2.03
CA MET A 96 -4.22 -7.87 -2.63
C MET A 96 -3.98 -8.52 -4.00
N VAL A 97 -4.40 -9.78 -4.19
CA VAL A 97 -4.30 -10.50 -5.47
C VAL A 97 -5.27 -9.92 -6.51
N ASP A 98 -6.49 -9.57 -6.09
CA ASP A 98 -7.55 -9.07 -6.97
C ASP A 98 -7.34 -7.63 -7.41
N MET A 99 -6.49 -6.87 -6.72
CA MET A 99 -6.21 -5.48 -7.05
C MET A 99 -4.76 -5.29 -7.49
N GLY A 100 -3.84 -5.12 -6.54
CA GLY A 100 -2.46 -4.71 -6.81
C GLY A 100 -2.36 -3.30 -7.39
N ASN A 101 -1.13 -2.76 -7.43
CA ASN A 101 -0.91 -1.37 -7.82
C ASN A 101 -1.27 -1.09 -9.27
N HIS A 102 -1.16 -2.09 -10.16
CA HIS A 102 -1.54 -1.96 -11.56
C HIS A 102 -3.04 -1.65 -11.72
N ARG A 103 -3.92 -2.45 -11.10
CA ARG A 103 -5.37 -2.24 -11.21
C ARG A 103 -5.81 -1.01 -10.41
N ALA A 104 -5.21 -0.80 -9.25
CA ALA A 104 -5.45 0.39 -8.44
C ALA A 104 -5.13 1.69 -9.21
N ARG A 105 -4.01 1.74 -9.96
CA ARG A 105 -3.68 2.89 -10.81
C ARG A 105 -4.79 3.14 -11.84
N ARG A 106 -5.23 2.09 -12.54
CA ARG A 106 -6.31 2.21 -13.55
C ARG A 106 -7.65 2.62 -12.95
N LEU A 107 -7.88 2.37 -11.66
CA LEU A 107 -9.14 2.69 -10.98
C LEU A 107 -9.09 4.08 -10.34
N TYR A 108 -8.15 4.31 -9.43
CA TYR A 108 -8.08 5.52 -8.61
C TYR A 108 -7.43 6.70 -9.35
N GLU A 109 -6.60 6.43 -10.35
CA GLU A 109 -5.91 7.46 -11.12
C GLU A 109 -6.42 7.59 -12.56
N ALA A 110 -7.56 6.95 -12.88
CA ALA A 110 -8.14 6.92 -14.22
C ALA A 110 -8.34 8.31 -14.86
N HIS A 111 -8.54 9.33 -14.03
CA HIS A 111 -8.87 10.69 -14.43
C HIS A 111 -7.78 11.70 -14.04
N LEU A 112 -6.57 11.25 -13.71
CA LEU A 112 -5.45 12.18 -13.50
C LEU A 112 -5.06 12.81 -14.85
N PRO A 113 -4.86 14.14 -14.89
CA PRO A 113 -4.34 14.78 -16.10
C PRO A 113 -2.90 14.33 -16.37
N ASP A 114 -2.51 14.27 -17.64
CA ASP A 114 -1.14 13.88 -18.04
C ASP A 114 -0.05 14.78 -17.45
N SER A 115 -0.41 16.02 -17.12
CA SER A 115 0.47 17.00 -16.46
C SER A 115 0.61 16.80 -14.95
N PHE A 116 -0.10 15.83 -14.35
CA PHE A 116 -0.06 15.59 -12.92
C PHE A 116 1.32 15.11 -12.47
N GLN A 117 1.90 15.82 -11.50
CA GLN A 117 3.15 15.44 -10.88
C GLN A 117 2.89 14.87 -9.50
N ARG A 118 3.32 13.62 -9.28
CA ARG A 118 3.16 12.97 -7.98
C ARG A 118 3.99 13.68 -6.91
N PRO A 119 3.38 14.01 -5.75
CA PRO A 119 4.10 14.67 -4.67
C PRO A 119 5.23 13.78 -4.14
N GLN A 120 6.41 14.37 -4.00
CA GLN A 120 7.60 13.69 -3.51
C GLN A 120 7.86 13.94 -2.01
N THR A 121 7.28 15.02 -1.47
CA THR A 121 7.41 15.44 -0.07
C THR A 121 6.07 15.32 0.65
N ASP A 122 6.11 15.29 1.98
CA ASP A 122 4.90 15.31 2.83
C ASP A 122 4.19 16.68 2.83
N GLN A 123 4.75 17.66 2.14
CA GLN A 123 4.15 18.98 2.03
C GLN A 123 3.12 19.00 0.91
N TYR A 124 1.90 19.35 1.28
CA TYR A 124 0.92 19.84 0.32
C TYR A 124 1.52 21.08 -0.37
N PRO A 125 1.60 21.13 -1.71
CA PRO A 125 1.97 22.38 -2.36
C PRO A 125 0.96 23.44 -1.89
N PRO A 126 1.40 24.64 -1.44
CA PRO A 126 0.46 25.69 -1.11
C PRO A 126 -0.47 25.87 -2.31
N LEU A 127 -1.80 25.89 -2.07
CA LEU A 127 -2.79 26.20 -3.09
C LEU A 127 -2.29 27.42 -3.85
N SER A 128 -1.77 27.24 -5.06
CA SER A 128 -1.39 28.35 -5.90
C SER A 128 -2.69 29.05 -6.28
N ALA A 129 -2.90 30.20 -5.65
CA ALA A 129 -3.99 31.17 -5.76
C ALA A 129 -4.66 31.30 -7.15
N SER A 130 -5.44 30.32 -7.58
CA SER A 130 -6.21 30.40 -8.83
C SER A 130 -7.50 29.57 -8.89
N SER A 131 -7.83 28.79 -7.86
CA SER A 131 -9.17 28.20 -7.78
C SER A 131 -10.10 29.14 -7.01
N PRO A 132 -11.18 29.68 -7.62
CA PRO A 132 -12.18 30.42 -6.88
C PRO A 132 -12.83 29.48 -5.85
N PRO A 133 -13.24 29.99 -4.68
CA PRO A 133 -13.91 29.18 -3.68
C PRO A 133 -15.20 28.60 -4.29
N ALA A 134 -15.33 27.28 -4.23
CA ALA A 134 -16.63 26.64 -4.41
C ALA A 134 -17.55 27.19 -3.30
N LEU A 135 -18.52 28.00 -3.71
CA LEU A 135 -19.58 28.51 -2.85
C LEU A 135 -20.38 27.31 -2.32
N PHE A 136 -20.31 27.11 -1.01
CA PHE A 136 -21.41 26.56 -0.22
C PHE A 136 -21.78 27.61 0.83
#